data_AF-A0A944FH67-F1
#
_entry.id   AF-A0A944FH67-F1
#
_cell.length_a   1.000
_cell.length_b   1.000
_cell.length_c   1.000
_cell.angle_alpha   90.00
_cell.angle_beta   90.00
_cell.angle_gamma   90.00
#
_symmetry.space_group_name_H-M   'P 1'
#
loop_
_entity.id
_entity.type
_entity.pdbx_description
1 polymer ?
#
loop_
_entity_poly.entity_id
_entity_poly.type
_entity_poly.pdbx_seq_one_letter_code
_entity_poly.pdbx_strand_id
1 'polypeptide(L)' 'MKATAIAERAIAEVETFRTKVRELGSRSPAVEKFADEVIVHIIVCGSPKVAVETAMRNLLSEPAEVTV' A
#
# COMPACT_ATOMS: atom_id res chain seq x y z
N MET A 1 -21.48 -0.61 -9.83
CA MET A 1 -20.46 -0.36 -10.89
C MET A 1 -19.46 0.74 -10.55
N LYS A 2 -19.84 1.92 -10.03
CA LYS A 2 -18.87 2.99 -9.69
C LYS A 2 -17.80 2.58 -8.66
N ALA A 3 -18.17 1.85 -7.61
CA ALA A 3 -17.23 1.42 -6.57
C ALA A 3 -16.14 0.48 -7.10
N THR A 4 -16.49 -0.42 -8.02
CA THR A 4 -15.54 -1.33 -8.68
C THR A 4 -14.50 -0.56 -9.50
N ALA A 5 -14.94 0.39 -10.33
CA ALA A 5 -14.04 1.23 -11.13
C ALA A 5 -13.10 2.10 -10.26
N ILE A 6 -13.57 2.55 -9.09
CA ILE A 6 -12.75 3.29 -8.12
C ILE A 6 -11.68 2.37 -7.51
N ALA A 7 -12.04 1.15 -7.15
CA ALA A 7 -11.10 0.17 -6.61
C ALA A 7 -10.04 -0.25 -7.64
N GLU A 8 -10.45 -0.53 -8.88
CA GLU A 8 -9.54 -0.89 -9.98
C GLU A 8 -8.54 0.24 -10.27
N ARG A 9 -9.02 1.48 -10.32
CA ARG A 9 -8.15 2.65 -10.51
C ARG A 9 -7.16 2.81 -9.35
N ALA A 10 -7.62 2.67 -8.11
CA ALA A 10 -6.75 2.78 -6.95
C ALA A 10 -5.66 1.71 -6.93
N ILE A 11 -5.99 0.47 -7.30
CA ILE A 11 -5.01 -0.62 -7.43
C ILE A 11 -3.96 -0.28 -8.50
N ALA A 12 -4.39 0.21 -9.67
CA ALA A 12 -3.47 0.61 -10.74
C ALA A 12 -2.53 1.74 -10.33
N GLU A 13 -3.01 2.71 -9.53
CA GLU A 13 -2.18 3.80 -9.01
C GLU A 13 -1.13 3.30 -8.00
N VAL A 14 -1.48 2.35 -7.13
CA VAL A 14 -0.54 1.71 -6.18
C VAL A 14 0.53 0.90 -6.91
N GLU A 15 0.14 0.13 -7.93
CA GLU A 15 1.04 -0.62 -8.80
C GLU A 15 2.02 0.30 -9.57
N THR A 16 1.51 1.44 -10.04
CA THR A 16 2.32 2.47 -10.70
C THR A 16 3.32 3.08 -9.72
N PHE A 17 2.90 3.38 -8.49
CA PHE A 17 3.79 3.87 -7.44
C PHE A 17 4.91 2.88 -7.16
N ARG A 18 4.57 1.60 -6.93
CA ARG A 18 5.54 0.52 -6.71
C ARG A 18 6.57 0.44 -7.84
N THR A 19 6.10 0.47 -9.08
CA THR A 19 6.97 0.42 -10.27
C THR A 19 7.92 1.62 -10.32
N LYS A 20 7.40 2.83 -10.15
CA LYS A 20 8.23 4.05 -10.16
C LYS A 20 9.29 4.05 -9.07
N VAL A 21 8.96 3.58 -7.87
CA VAL A 21 9.92 3.52 -6.77
C VAL A 21 11.04 2.52 -7.08
N ARG A 22 10.72 1.37 -7.72
CA ARG A 22 11.71 0.42 -8.22
C ARG A 22 12.59 1.01 -9.31
N GLU A 23 12.02 1.77 -10.25
CA GLU A 23 12.76 2.46 -11.32
C GLU A 23 13.72 3.52 -10.76
N LEU A 24 13.36 4.17 -9.66
CA LEU A 24 14.24 5.07 -8.91
C LEU A 24 15.36 4.33 -8.14
N GLY A 25 15.48 3.02 -8.30
CA GLY A 25 16.50 2.19 -7.68
C GLY A 25 16.16 1.71 -6.27
N SER A 26 14.98 2.04 -5.75
CA SER A 26 14.54 1.59 -4.43
C SER A 26 13.76 0.28 -4.53
N ARG A 27 14.37 -0.80 -4.05
CA ARG A 27 13.69 -2.09 -3.81
C ARG A 27 13.38 -2.29 -2.33
N SER A 28 13.00 -1.20 -1.66
CA SER A 28 12.76 -1.22 -0.22
C SER A 28 11.65 -2.20 0.13
N PRO A 29 11.90 -3.18 1.03
CA PRO A 29 10.88 -4.12 1.49
C PRO A 29 9.65 -3.41 2.10
N ALA A 30 9.84 -2.23 2.68
CA ALA A 30 8.77 -1.39 3.22
C ALA A 30 7.79 -0.93 2.13
N VAL A 31 8.28 -0.59 0.94
CA VAL A 31 7.46 -0.11 -0.18
C VAL A 31 6.65 -1.26 -0.76
N GLU A 32 7.26 -2.45 -0.87
CA GLU A 32 6.58 -3.66 -1.33
C GLU A 32 5.47 -4.07 -0.37
N LYS A 33 5.78 -4.17 0.92
CA LYS A 33 4.81 -4.48 1.98
C LYS A 33 3.67 -3.46 2.04
N PHE A 34 3.99 -2.17 1.93
CA PHE A 34 2.97 -1.12 1.88
C PHE A 34 2.03 -1.30 0.67
N ALA A 35 2.57 -1.53 -0.53
CA ALA A 35 1.76 -1.72 -1.73
C ALA A 35 0.83 -2.95 -1.60
N ASP A 36 1.35 -4.07 -1.10
CA ASP A 36 0.58 -5.29 -0.89
C ASP A 36 -0.56 -5.06 0.13
N GLU A 37 -0.27 -4.43 1.27
CA GLU A 37 -1.27 -4.13 2.30
C GLU A 37 -2.39 -3.22 1.78
N VAL A 38 -2.05 -2.18 1.00
CA VAL A 38 -3.03 -1.27 0.42
C VAL A 38 -3.93 -1.99 -0.59
N ILE A 39 -3.38 -2.81 -1.48
CA ILE A 39 -4.16 -3.55 -2.48
C ILE A 39 -5.15 -4.49 -1.79
N VAL A 40 -4.68 -5.27 -0.80
CA VAL A 40 -5.55 -6.18 -0.03
C VAL A 40 -6.70 -5.41 0.63
N HIS A 41 -6.40 -4.27 1.28
CA HIS A 41 -7.44 -3.49 1.95
C HIS A 41 -8.39 -2.78 0.98
N ILE A 42 -7.94 -2.39 -0.22
CA ILE A 42 -8.85 -1.90 -1.27
C ILE A 42 -9.85 -2.98 -1.65
N ILE A 43 -9.38 -4.22 -1.85
CA ILE A 43 -10.23 -5.36 -2.24
C ILE A 43 -11.23 -5.70 -1.13
N VAL A 44 -10.77 -5.74 0.13
CA VAL A 44 -11.60 -6.15 1.28
C VAL A 44 -12.56 -5.05 1.72
N CYS A 45 -12.08 -3.81 1.86
CA CYS A 45 -12.85 -2.72 2.45
C CYS A 45 -13.56 -1.84 1.41
N GLY A 46 -13.22 -1.96 0.12
CA GLY A 46 -13.79 -1.14 -0.95
C GLY A 46 -13.50 0.35 -0.84
N SER A 47 -12.63 0.76 0.09
CA SER A 47 -12.30 2.16 0.39
C SER A 47 -10.79 2.39 0.31
N PRO A 48 -10.29 2.96 -0.81
CA PRO A 48 -8.87 3.24 -0.98
C PRO A 48 -8.27 4.12 0.10
N LYS A 49 -9.04 5.09 0.61
CA LYS A 49 -8.57 5.98 1.68
C LYS A 49 -8.26 5.21 2.96
N VAL A 50 -9.19 4.36 3.40
CA VAL A 50 -9.03 3.56 4.62
C VAL A 50 -7.88 2.55 4.47
N ALA A 51 -7.71 2.00 3.26
CA ALA A 51 -6.62 1.09 2.93
C ALA A 51 -5.24 1.75 3.11
N VAL A 52 -5.06 2.95 2.55
CA VAL A 52 -3.80 3.71 2.68
C VAL A 52 -3.55 4.13 4.13
N GLU A 53 -4.55 4.65 4.83
CA GLU A 53 -4.41 5.05 6.23
C GLU A 53 -4.02 3.88 7.14
N THR A 54 -4.59 2.68 6.88
CA THR A 54 -4.27 1.46 7.62
C THR A 54 -2.85 0.99 7.32
N ALA A 55 -2.47 0.90 6.04
CA ALA A 55 -1.14 0.47 5.64
C ALA A 55 -0.05 1.42 6.16
N MET A 56 -0.29 2.74 6.12
CA MET A 56 0.61 3.73 6.71
C MET A 56 0.73 3.55 8.22
N ARG A 57 -0.39 3.33 8.93
CA ARG A 57 -0.35 3.06 10.37
C ARG A 57 0.48 1.83 10.66
N ASN A 58 0.30 0.74 9.93
CA ASN A 58 1.05 -0.51 10.13
C ASN A 58 2.55 -0.31 9.88
N LEU A 59 2.91 0.39 8.80
CA LEU A 59 4.29 0.70 8.49
C LEU A 59 4.97 1.57 9.58
N LEU A 60 4.25 2.55 10.10
CA LEU A 60 4.74 3.45 11.16
C LEU A 60 4.67 2.82 12.56
N SER A 61 3.90 1.75 12.73
CA SER A 61 3.74 1.03 14.00
C SER A 61 4.66 -0.18 14.11
N GLU A 62 5.56 -0.43 13.14
CA GLU A 62 6.61 -1.43 13.34
C GLU A 62 7.40 -1.06 14.61
N PRO A 63 7.52 -1.99 15.59
CA PRO A 63 8.28 -1.72 16.78
C PRO A 63 9.73 -1.46 16.35
N ALA A 64 10.28 -0.32 16.75
CA ALA A 64 11.73 -0.17 16.81
C ALA A 64 12.25 -1.41 17.54
N GLU A 65 13.07 -2.21 16.85
CA GLU A 65 13.77 -3.33 17.44
C GLU A 65 14.37 -2.84 18.77
N VAL A 66 13.82 -3.28 19.89
CA VAL A 66 14.45 -3.12 21.19
C VAL A 66 15.61 -4.10 21.13
N THR A 67 16.76 -3.63 20.64
CA THR A 67 18.02 -4.34 20.80
C THR A 67 18.27 -4.52 22.30
N VAL A 68 18.42 -5.79 22.67
CA VAL A 68 18.61 -6.40 24.00
C VAL A 68 19.50 -5.61 24.93
#